data_AF-S9W495-F1
#
_entry.id   AF-S9W495-F1
#
_cell.length_a   1.000
_cell.length_b   1.000
_cell.length_c   1.000
_cell.angle_alpha   90.00
_cell.angle_beta   90.00
_cell.angle_gamma   90.00
#
_symmetry.space_group_name_H-M   'P 1'
#
loop_
_entity.id
_entity.type
_entity.pdbx_description
1 polymer ?
#
loop_
_entity_poly.entity_id
_entity_poly.type
_entity_poly.pdbx_seq_one_letter_code
_entity_poly.pdbx_strand_id
1 'polypeptide(L)'
;MERAREKFNQRNNPYEGLTAEEIKNKGNEFMAQAKYKQAIAYYTKAIELDPENAIYFGNRAAAHTHVKDYANAVVDCERAIAIKPSYSKPYSRLGTAYFYQEEYGRSVEAFAKACELDPDNQNYKDDLERAKEKAGSSGLTAAGGAGAGAGGFPGMGGFPGMGGMPGMPGMGGGVPDMGAMASMMNNPQFMETAQRMMQNPEFSQMVGNMASRFGQSGMDPMQMANLGSQMREADAEGNVTTPFGKMKREELDGIQQSMLKDPRGREIMEDVRANGYGAFMKYMGDPYVMEMMTKFQGSMH
;
A
#
# COMPACT_ATOMS: atom_id res chain seq x y z
N MET A 1 -34.26 -23.38 29.73
CA MET A 1 -34.11 -21.92 29.50
C MET A 1 -32.68 -21.53 29.16
N GLU A 2 -31.66 -22.16 29.76
CA GLU A 2 -30.24 -21.85 29.54
C GLU A 2 -29.76 -22.03 28.09
N ARG A 3 -30.01 -23.18 27.45
CA ARG A 3 -29.71 -23.39 26.01
C ARG A 3 -30.38 -22.39 25.05
N ALA A 4 -31.54 -21.84 25.43
CA ALA A 4 -32.24 -20.83 24.62
C ALA A 4 -31.60 -19.45 24.78
N ARG A 5 -31.13 -19.13 26.00
CA ARG A 5 -30.37 -17.91 26.31
C ARG A 5 -28.99 -17.93 25.67
N GLU A 6 -28.29 -19.07 25.68
CA GLU A 6 -27.01 -19.24 24.98
C GLU A 6 -27.17 -19.07 23.47
N LYS A 7 -28.19 -19.69 22.85
CA LYS A 7 -28.46 -19.51 21.41
C LYS A 7 -28.84 -18.07 21.06
N PHE A 8 -29.54 -17.37 21.95
CA PHE A 8 -29.88 -15.96 21.78
C PHE A 8 -28.64 -15.05 21.89
N ASN A 9 -27.79 -15.27 22.91
CA ASN A 9 -26.56 -14.52 23.08
C ASN A 9 -25.56 -14.79 21.96
N GLN A 10 -25.39 -16.05 21.52
CA GLN A 10 -24.55 -16.38 20.36
C GLN A 10 -25.04 -15.74 19.05
N ARG A 11 -26.34 -15.45 18.93
CA ARG A 11 -26.89 -14.79 17.75
C ARG A 11 -26.67 -13.27 17.75
N ASN A 12 -26.63 -12.66 18.95
CA ASN A 12 -26.47 -11.21 19.10
C ASN A 12 -25.03 -10.77 19.34
N ASN A 13 -24.21 -11.62 19.96
CA ASN A 13 -22.79 -11.44 20.20
C ASN A 13 -22.04 -12.78 20.07
N PRO A 14 -21.73 -13.23 18.83
CA PRO A 14 -21.17 -14.56 18.56
C PRO A 14 -19.77 -14.80 19.14
N TYR A 15 -19.16 -13.76 19.72
CA TYR A 15 -17.81 -13.74 20.26
C TYR A 15 -17.77 -13.70 21.79
N GLU A 16 -18.91 -13.50 22.45
CA GLU A 16 -18.97 -13.30 23.91
C GLU A 16 -18.41 -14.52 24.67
N GLY A 17 -17.51 -14.27 25.61
CA GLY A 17 -16.90 -15.29 26.46
C GLY A 17 -15.89 -16.21 25.77
N LEU A 18 -15.55 -15.97 24.51
CA LEU A 18 -14.58 -16.76 23.76
C LEU A 18 -13.19 -16.10 23.80
N THR A 19 -12.17 -16.93 23.93
CA THR A 19 -10.78 -16.54 23.73
C THR A 19 -10.47 -16.27 22.25
N ALA A 20 -9.40 -15.53 21.98
CA ALA A 20 -8.93 -15.29 20.61
C ALA A 20 -8.69 -16.60 19.85
N GLU A 21 -8.19 -17.62 20.55
CA GLU A 21 -7.91 -18.94 19.98
C GLU A 21 -9.20 -19.70 19.60
N GLU A 22 -10.23 -19.67 20.45
CA GLU A 22 -11.54 -20.25 20.15
C GLU A 22 -12.23 -19.53 18.99
N ILE A 23 -12.13 -18.19 18.95
CA ILE A 23 -12.66 -17.37 17.85
C ILE A 23 -11.94 -17.71 16.54
N LYS A 24 -10.61 -17.84 16.56
CA LYS A 24 -9.83 -18.30 15.41
C LYS A 24 -10.24 -19.70 14.98
N ASN A 25 -10.48 -20.62 15.91
CA ASN A 25 -10.91 -21.98 15.58
C ASN A 25 -12.28 -21.99 14.90
N LYS A 26 -13.23 -21.15 15.33
CA LYS A 26 -14.47 -20.93 14.58
C LYS A 26 -14.22 -20.35 13.18
N GLY A 27 -13.26 -19.44 13.05
CA GLY A 27 -12.78 -18.97 11.74
C GLY A 27 -12.30 -20.11 10.84
N ASN A 28 -11.53 -21.06 11.40
CA ASN A 28 -11.06 -22.25 10.67
C ASN A 28 -12.24 -23.16 10.26
N GLU A 29 -13.26 -23.32 11.09
CA GLU A 29 -14.47 -24.08 10.73
C GLU A 29 -15.21 -23.44 9.55
N PHE A 30 -15.33 -22.10 9.53
CA PHE A 30 -15.90 -21.39 8.38
C PHE A 30 -15.02 -21.50 7.14
N MET A 31 -13.68 -21.51 7.28
CA MET A 31 -12.77 -21.79 6.16
C MET A 31 -13.02 -23.17 5.57
N ALA A 32 -13.13 -24.21 6.41
CA ALA A 32 -13.39 -25.58 5.97
C ALA A 32 -14.74 -25.72 5.26
N GLN A 33 -15.71 -24.87 5.61
CA GLN A 33 -17.03 -24.79 4.95
C GLN A 33 -17.04 -23.85 3.72
N ALA A 34 -15.89 -23.35 3.27
CA ALA A 34 -15.77 -22.34 2.20
C ALA A 34 -16.57 -21.04 2.44
N LYS A 35 -16.90 -20.74 3.70
CA LYS A 35 -17.62 -19.52 4.13
C LYS A 35 -16.62 -18.42 4.47
N TYR A 36 -15.85 -18.00 3.47
CA TYR A 36 -14.68 -17.15 3.65
C TYR A 36 -14.98 -15.79 4.30
N LYS A 37 -16.09 -15.13 3.95
CA LYS A 37 -16.47 -13.84 4.57
C LYS A 37 -16.75 -13.98 6.07
N GLN A 38 -17.33 -15.09 6.50
CA GLN A 38 -17.53 -15.37 7.92
C GLN A 38 -16.20 -15.66 8.60
N ALA A 39 -15.33 -16.46 7.96
CA ALA A 39 -13.98 -16.69 8.46
C ALA A 39 -13.19 -15.38 8.67
N ILE A 40 -13.25 -14.45 7.72
CA ILE A 40 -12.63 -13.11 7.84
C ILE A 40 -13.14 -12.36 9.08
N ALA A 41 -14.46 -12.37 9.33
CA ALA A 41 -15.03 -11.71 10.50
C ALA A 41 -14.53 -12.32 11.82
N TYR A 42 -14.45 -13.65 11.90
CA TYR A 42 -13.91 -14.34 13.07
C TYR A 42 -12.41 -14.07 13.26
N TYR A 43 -11.58 -14.18 12.22
CA TYR A 43 -10.16 -13.85 12.36
C TYR A 43 -9.92 -12.39 12.71
N THR A 44 -10.73 -11.47 12.17
CA THR A 44 -10.67 -10.05 12.56
C THR A 44 -10.93 -9.88 14.05
N LYS A 45 -11.94 -10.57 14.60
CA LYS A 45 -12.20 -10.53 16.03
C LYS A 45 -11.08 -11.16 16.86
N ALA A 46 -10.47 -12.24 16.38
CA ALA A 46 -9.31 -12.84 17.05
C ALA A 46 -8.11 -11.86 17.09
N ILE A 47 -7.87 -11.14 15.99
CA ILE A 47 -6.84 -10.09 15.88
C ILE A 47 -7.12 -8.91 16.84
N GLU A 48 -8.37 -8.50 16.98
CA GLU A 48 -8.74 -7.44 17.95
C GLU A 48 -8.41 -7.83 19.40
N LEU A 49 -8.47 -9.12 19.73
CA LEU A 49 -8.18 -9.63 21.07
C LEU A 49 -6.69 -9.93 21.29
N ASP A 50 -5.97 -10.30 20.22
CA ASP A 50 -4.53 -10.58 20.25
C ASP A 50 -3.87 -10.11 18.93
N PRO A 51 -3.42 -8.84 18.87
CA PRO A 51 -2.92 -8.21 17.66
C PRO A 51 -1.46 -8.57 17.31
N GLU A 52 -0.81 -9.39 18.14
CA GLU A 52 0.59 -9.82 17.98
C GLU A 52 0.68 -11.30 17.55
N ASN A 53 -0.42 -11.89 17.09
CA ASN A 53 -0.45 -13.28 16.65
C ASN A 53 -0.39 -13.41 15.13
N ALA A 54 0.79 -13.74 14.62
CA ALA A 54 1.02 -13.92 13.17
C ALA A 54 0.11 -14.97 12.52
N ILE A 55 -0.38 -15.97 13.27
CA ILE A 55 -1.25 -17.03 12.75
C ILE A 55 -2.61 -16.44 12.35
N TYR A 56 -3.13 -15.46 13.11
CA TYR A 56 -4.46 -14.91 12.87
C TYR A 56 -4.48 -14.07 11.59
N PHE A 57 -3.48 -13.22 11.41
CA PHE A 57 -3.25 -12.50 10.16
C PHE A 57 -3.02 -13.46 8.99
N GLY A 58 -2.14 -14.46 9.17
CA GLY A 58 -1.90 -15.47 8.13
C GLY A 58 -3.19 -16.15 7.69
N ASN A 59 -4.02 -16.60 8.63
CA ASN A 59 -5.31 -17.24 8.36
C ASN A 59 -6.32 -16.31 7.67
N ARG A 60 -6.40 -15.06 8.10
CA ARG A 60 -7.25 -14.05 7.46
C ARG A 60 -6.79 -13.74 6.03
N ALA A 61 -5.48 -13.69 5.78
CA ALA A 61 -4.94 -13.54 4.44
C ALA A 61 -5.40 -14.65 3.48
N ALA A 62 -5.41 -15.92 3.90
CA ALA A 62 -5.97 -16.98 3.03
C ALA A 62 -7.45 -16.80 2.75
N ALA A 63 -8.22 -16.38 3.75
CA ALA A 63 -9.64 -16.11 3.54
C ALA A 63 -9.86 -14.97 2.53
N HIS A 64 -9.04 -13.91 2.60
CA HIS A 64 -8.99 -12.83 1.61
C HIS A 64 -8.61 -13.34 0.21
N THR A 65 -7.58 -14.19 0.09
CA THR A 65 -7.19 -14.83 -1.18
C THR A 65 -8.36 -15.60 -1.81
N HIS A 66 -9.13 -16.34 -1.03
CA HIS A 66 -10.29 -17.10 -1.54
C HIS A 66 -11.44 -16.21 -2.03
N VAL A 67 -11.61 -15.01 -1.47
CA VAL A 67 -12.58 -14.02 -1.97
C VAL A 67 -12.00 -13.08 -3.03
N LYS A 68 -10.78 -13.37 -3.51
CA LYS A 68 -10.02 -12.57 -4.49
C LYS A 68 -9.71 -11.14 -4.03
N ASP A 69 -9.69 -10.92 -2.72
CA ASP A 69 -9.31 -9.66 -2.11
C ASP A 69 -7.81 -9.65 -1.84
N TYR A 70 -7.05 -9.60 -2.93
CA TYR A 70 -5.60 -9.77 -2.87
C TYR A 70 -4.89 -8.60 -2.17
N ALA A 71 -5.46 -7.39 -2.22
CA ALA A 71 -4.92 -6.22 -1.52
C ALA A 71 -4.92 -6.43 0.01
N ASN A 72 -6.05 -6.84 0.60
CA ASN A 72 -6.08 -7.14 2.04
C ASN A 72 -5.27 -8.39 2.40
N ALA A 73 -5.18 -9.37 1.49
CA ALA A 73 -4.30 -10.53 1.70
C ALA A 73 -2.82 -10.12 1.80
N VAL A 74 -2.34 -9.18 0.98
CA VAL A 74 -0.99 -8.62 1.07
C VAL A 74 -0.76 -7.98 2.44
N VAL A 75 -1.64 -7.07 2.86
CA VAL A 75 -1.55 -6.36 4.14
C VAL A 75 -1.45 -7.34 5.32
N ASP A 76 -2.32 -8.35 5.34
CA ASP A 76 -2.30 -9.37 6.39
C ASP A 76 -1.04 -10.24 6.34
N CYS A 77 -0.54 -10.59 5.16
CA CYS A 77 0.70 -11.35 5.04
C CYS A 77 1.90 -10.54 5.55
N GLU A 78 2.02 -9.27 5.17
CA GLU A 78 3.09 -8.38 5.61
C GLU A 78 3.07 -8.20 7.13
N ARG A 79 1.88 -8.05 7.73
CA ARG A 79 1.74 -7.98 9.19
C ARG A 79 2.14 -9.30 9.86
N ALA A 80 1.73 -10.44 9.33
CA ALA A 80 2.14 -11.75 9.85
C ALA A 80 3.66 -11.96 9.77
N ILE A 81 4.28 -11.51 8.67
CA ILE A 81 5.73 -11.55 8.46
C ILE A 81 6.46 -10.65 9.45
N ALA A 82 5.98 -9.41 9.66
CA ALA A 82 6.58 -8.49 10.61
C ALA A 82 6.56 -9.04 12.05
N ILE A 83 5.48 -9.71 12.43
CA ILE A 83 5.36 -10.37 13.75
C ILE A 83 6.25 -11.62 13.84
N LYS A 84 6.25 -12.46 12.80
CA LYS A 84 7.00 -13.73 12.78
C LYS A 84 7.68 -13.96 11.42
N PRO A 85 8.90 -13.44 11.22
CA PRO A 85 9.63 -13.55 9.95
C PRO A 85 9.99 -14.99 9.55
N SER A 86 10.01 -15.93 10.49
CA SER A 86 10.26 -17.35 10.21
C SER A 86 9.02 -18.13 9.79
N TYR A 87 7.85 -17.48 9.69
CA TYR A 87 6.61 -18.15 9.33
C TYR A 87 6.45 -18.23 7.81
N SER A 88 6.71 -19.42 7.24
CA SER A 88 6.72 -19.61 5.77
C SER A 88 5.36 -19.40 5.08
N LYS A 89 4.24 -19.72 5.75
CA LYS A 89 2.89 -19.68 5.12
C LYS A 89 2.49 -18.28 4.63
N PRO A 90 2.65 -17.19 5.40
CA PRO A 90 2.46 -15.82 4.91
C PRO A 90 3.24 -15.48 3.64
N TYR A 91 4.49 -15.92 3.50
CA TYR A 91 5.27 -15.65 2.28
C TYR A 91 4.68 -16.33 1.04
N SER A 92 4.22 -17.58 1.15
CA SER A 92 3.52 -18.27 0.05
C SER A 92 2.19 -17.60 -0.29
N ARG A 93 1.44 -17.13 0.71
CA ARG A 93 0.17 -16.41 0.49
C ARG A 93 0.40 -15.03 -0.13
N LEU A 94 1.48 -14.35 0.27
CA LEU A 94 1.94 -13.10 -0.31
C LEU A 94 2.34 -13.29 -1.77
N GLY A 95 3.12 -14.32 -2.08
CA GLY A 95 3.47 -14.69 -3.45
C GLY A 95 2.24 -14.96 -4.31
N THR A 96 1.25 -15.66 -3.75
CA THR A 96 -0.05 -15.90 -4.40
C THR A 96 -0.81 -14.61 -4.66
N ALA A 97 -0.88 -13.71 -3.68
CA ALA A 97 -1.58 -12.44 -3.81
C ALA A 97 -0.94 -11.54 -4.88
N TYR A 98 0.40 -11.47 -4.94
CA TYR A 98 1.11 -10.76 -6.01
C TYR A 98 0.93 -11.43 -7.37
N PHE A 99 0.93 -12.77 -7.43
CA PHE A 99 0.71 -13.50 -8.69
C PHE A 99 -0.62 -13.12 -9.35
N TYR A 100 -1.70 -13.06 -8.57
CA TYR A 100 -3.02 -12.69 -9.07
C TYR A 100 -3.20 -11.18 -9.30
N GLN A 101 -2.31 -10.35 -8.73
CA GLN A 101 -2.19 -8.93 -9.07
C GLN A 101 -1.25 -8.70 -10.27
N GLU A 102 -0.76 -9.77 -10.91
CA GLU A 102 0.19 -9.74 -12.03
C GLU A 102 1.55 -9.09 -11.69
N GLU A 103 1.84 -8.92 -10.40
CA GLU A 103 3.13 -8.47 -9.89
C GLU A 103 4.11 -9.66 -9.80
N TYR A 104 4.40 -10.29 -10.95
CA TYR A 104 5.12 -11.56 -11.01
C TYR A 104 6.54 -11.50 -10.42
N GLY A 105 7.24 -10.35 -10.52
CA GLY A 105 8.55 -10.17 -9.88
C GLY A 105 8.49 -10.32 -8.36
N ARG A 106 7.57 -9.59 -7.71
CA ARG A 106 7.36 -9.67 -6.25
C ARG A 106 6.80 -11.03 -5.84
N SER A 107 5.99 -11.65 -6.70
CA SER A 107 5.51 -13.03 -6.50
C SER A 107 6.67 -14.03 -6.39
N VAL A 108 7.63 -13.95 -7.32
CA VAL A 108 8.85 -14.78 -7.30
C VAL A 108 9.65 -14.58 -6.02
N GLU A 109 9.86 -13.33 -5.59
CA GLU A 109 10.59 -13.03 -4.35
C GLU A 109 9.92 -13.64 -3.12
N ALA A 110 8.61 -13.46 -2.99
CA ALA A 110 7.84 -13.98 -1.86
C ALA A 110 7.82 -15.53 -1.84
N PHE A 111 7.60 -16.19 -2.98
CA PHE A 111 7.66 -17.64 -3.06
C PHE A 111 9.08 -18.19 -2.82
N ALA A 112 10.12 -17.50 -3.31
CA ALA A 112 11.50 -17.88 -3.03
C ALA A 112 11.80 -17.85 -1.53
N LYS A 113 11.30 -16.83 -0.82
CA LYS A 113 11.44 -16.77 0.64
C LYS A 113 10.65 -17.86 1.36
N ALA A 114 9.47 -18.22 0.86
CA ALA A 114 8.70 -19.36 1.38
C ALA A 114 9.48 -20.68 1.24
N CYS A 115 10.10 -20.93 0.09
CA CYS A 115 10.96 -22.09 -0.15
C CYS A 115 12.23 -22.09 0.71
N GLU A 116 12.83 -20.93 0.98
CA GLU A 116 14.00 -20.83 1.87
C GLU A 116 13.64 -21.25 3.30
N LEU A 117 12.45 -20.84 3.78
CA LEU A 117 11.97 -21.13 5.12
C LEU A 117 11.41 -22.55 5.29
N ASP A 118 10.92 -23.16 4.21
CA ASP A 118 10.36 -24.51 4.19
C ASP A 118 10.78 -25.25 2.89
N PRO A 119 12.03 -25.74 2.83
CA PRO A 119 12.61 -26.30 1.59
C PRO A 119 11.99 -27.62 1.13
N ASP A 120 11.27 -28.32 2.00
CA ASP A 120 10.65 -29.61 1.69
C ASP A 120 9.23 -29.45 1.12
N ASN A 121 8.70 -28.23 1.11
CA ASN A 121 7.35 -27.94 0.65
C ASN A 121 7.28 -27.87 -0.88
N GLN A 122 6.82 -28.96 -1.50
CA GLN A 122 6.74 -29.04 -2.96
C GLN A 122 5.80 -27.99 -3.57
N ASN A 123 4.68 -27.66 -2.90
CA ASN A 123 3.75 -26.65 -3.42
C ASN A 123 4.43 -25.28 -3.57
N TYR A 124 5.31 -24.90 -2.64
CA TYR A 124 6.04 -23.63 -2.74
C TYR A 124 6.99 -23.62 -3.94
N LYS A 125 7.62 -24.76 -4.25
CA LYS A 125 8.49 -24.91 -5.42
C LYS A 125 7.68 -24.78 -6.71
N ASP A 126 6.55 -25.48 -6.78
CA ASP A 126 5.68 -25.46 -7.95
C ASP A 126 5.09 -24.05 -8.20
N ASP A 127 4.71 -23.34 -7.14
CA ASP A 127 4.22 -21.97 -7.22
C ASP A 127 5.33 -20.98 -7.61
N LEU A 128 6.56 -21.17 -7.10
CA LEU A 128 7.73 -20.39 -7.49
C LEU A 128 8.07 -20.57 -8.98
N GLU A 129 8.05 -21.80 -9.48
CA GLU A 129 8.28 -22.10 -10.90
C GLU A 129 7.23 -21.42 -11.77
N ARG A 130 5.95 -21.54 -11.42
CA ARG A 130 4.85 -20.86 -12.12
C ARG A 130 4.99 -19.34 -12.13
N ALA A 131 5.42 -18.76 -11.00
CA ALA A 131 5.68 -17.33 -10.91
C ALA A 131 6.85 -16.90 -11.81
N LYS A 132 7.93 -17.69 -11.89
CA LYS A 132 9.08 -17.43 -12.77
C LYS A 132 8.70 -17.52 -14.24
N GLU A 133 7.89 -18.51 -14.64
CA GLU A 133 7.40 -18.62 -16.02
C GLU A 133 6.57 -17.40 -16.44
N LYS A 134 5.69 -16.92 -15.55
CA LYS A 134 4.91 -15.70 -15.78
C LYS A 134 5.77 -14.44 -15.81
N ALA A 135 6.77 -14.33 -14.94
CA ALA A 135 7.74 -13.22 -14.97
C ALA A 135 8.57 -13.22 -16.27
N GLY A 136 9.02 -14.39 -16.74
CA GLY A 136 9.76 -14.52 -17.99
C GLY A 136 8.93 -14.21 -19.24
N SER A 137 7.67 -14.66 -19.27
CA SER A 137 6.75 -14.40 -20.40
C SER A 137 6.25 -12.96 -20.46
N SER A 138 6.06 -12.29 -19.31
CA SER A 138 5.74 -10.85 -19.27
C SER A 138 6.91 -9.96 -19.73
N GLY A 139 8.16 -10.43 -19.59
CA GLY A 139 9.33 -9.78 -20.21
C GLY A 139 9.39 -9.93 -21.74
N LEU A 140 8.78 -10.98 -22.30
CA LEU A 140 8.72 -11.23 -23.75
C LEU A 140 7.61 -10.44 -24.46
N THR A 141 6.53 -10.08 -23.77
CA THR A 141 5.44 -9.25 -24.34
C THR A 141 5.79 -7.76 -24.40
N ALA A 142 6.76 -7.30 -23.62
CA ALA A 142 7.29 -5.93 -23.71
C ALA A 142 8.25 -5.72 -24.89
N ALA A 143 8.75 -6.79 -25.52
CA ALA A 143 9.66 -6.74 -26.68
C ALA A 143 8.94 -6.92 -28.04
N GLY A 144 7.61 -6.87 -28.06
CA GLY A 144 6.77 -7.18 -29.23
C GLY A 144 6.12 -5.97 -29.93
N GLY A 145 6.68 -4.76 -29.80
CA GLY A 145 6.13 -3.56 -30.42
C GLY A 145 7.21 -2.55 -30.84
N ALA A 146 7.25 -2.28 -32.15
CA ALA A 146 8.06 -1.28 -32.87
C ALA A 146 9.51 -1.68 -33.21
N GLY A 147 9.74 -1.94 -34.51
CA GLY A 147 11.04 -1.65 -35.13
C GLY A 147 11.65 -2.68 -36.08
N ALA A 148 10.88 -3.31 -36.96
CA ALA A 148 11.44 -3.78 -38.22
C ALA A 148 11.89 -2.54 -39.02
N GLY A 149 13.20 -2.37 -39.20
CA GLY A 149 13.77 -1.23 -39.89
C GLY A 149 15.27 -1.40 -40.11
N ALA A 150 15.63 -2.31 -41.01
CA ALA A 150 16.91 -2.25 -41.70
C ALA A 150 17.00 -0.92 -42.46
N GLY A 151 18.00 -0.09 -42.14
CA GLY A 151 18.20 1.19 -42.83
C GLY A 151 19.23 2.03 -42.11
N GLY A 152 20.51 1.81 -42.40
CA GLY A 152 21.56 2.75 -42.01
C GLY A 152 21.32 4.12 -42.65
N PHE A 153 21.50 5.18 -41.87
CA PHE A 153 21.74 6.51 -42.41
C PHE A 153 23.15 6.97 -42.03
N PRO A 154 24.03 7.20 -43.02
CA PRO A 154 25.34 7.78 -42.80
C PRO A 154 25.22 9.31 -42.71
N GLY A 155 25.86 9.93 -41.71
CA GLY A 155 26.19 11.36 -41.80
C GLY A 155 25.89 12.29 -40.62
N MET A 156 26.00 11.87 -39.36
CA MET A 156 26.21 12.85 -38.28
C MET A 156 27.33 12.41 -37.36
N GLY A 157 28.49 13.02 -37.62
CA GLY A 157 29.78 12.69 -37.04
C GLY A 157 29.92 13.10 -35.58
N GLY A 158 31.00 12.58 -35.00
CA GLY A 158 31.31 12.57 -33.59
C GLY A 158 31.21 13.91 -32.86
N PHE A 159 30.78 13.83 -31.61
CA PHE A 159 31.31 14.65 -30.53
C PHE A 159 31.99 13.73 -29.50
N PRO A 160 33.34 13.70 -29.46
CA PRO A 160 34.10 13.09 -28.39
C PRO A 160 34.22 14.09 -27.24
N GLY A 161 33.69 13.77 -26.04
CA GLY A 161 33.84 14.73 -24.93
C GLY A 161 33.19 14.47 -23.56
N MET A 162 32.57 13.34 -23.27
CA MET A 162 32.17 13.07 -21.87
C MET A 162 32.22 11.57 -21.54
N GLY A 163 33.45 11.06 -21.46
CA GLY A 163 33.74 9.79 -20.81
C GLY A 163 33.80 9.96 -19.29
N GLY A 164 33.21 8.99 -18.58
CA GLY A 164 33.68 8.48 -17.30
C GLY A 164 33.54 9.38 -16.07
N MET A 165 32.60 9.02 -15.20
CA MET A 165 32.80 9.21 -13.76
C MET A 165 32.53 7.88 -13.03
N PRO A 166 33.56 7.25 -12.43
CA PRO A 166 33.41 6.07 -11.57
C PRO A 166 33.17 6.51 -10.12
N GLY A 167 32.12 5.98 -9.46
CA GLY A 167 32.02 6.07 -7.99
C GLY A 167 30.65 6.20 -7.31
N MET A 168 29.57 5.56 -7.77
CA MET A 168 28.34 5.53 -6.93
C MET A 168 27.66 4.15 -6.93
N PRO A 169 27.77 3.39 -5.83
CA PRO A 169 26.97 2.20 -5.58
C PRO A 169 25.71 2.54 -4.79
N GLY A 170 24.54 2.09 -5.27
CA GLY A 170 23.32 2.01 -4.48
C GLY A 170 22.33 3.16 -4.68
N MET A 171 21.49 3.06 -5.71
CA MET A 171 20.19 3.73 -5.71
C MET A 171 19.20 2.91 -6.56
N GLY A 172 18.85 1.73 -6.02
CA GLY A 172 17.69 0.96 -6.46
C GLY A 172 16.52 1.29 -5.53
N GLY A 173 15.55 2.06 -6.01
CA GLY A 173 14.35 2.38 -5.25
C GLY A 173 13.66 3.63 -5.76
N GLY A 174 12.49 3.44 -6.38
CA GLY A 174 11.49 4.49 -6.57
C GLY A 174 11.89 5.63 -7.49
N VAL A 175 12.27 5.34 -8.74
CA VAL A 175 12.17 6.38 -9.78
C VAL A 175 10.70 6.42 -10.17
N PRO A 176 9.97 7.54 -9.97
CA PRO A 176 8.65 7.72 -10.55
C PRO A 176 8.76 7.48 -12.05
N ASP A 177 7.72 6.93 -12.68
CA ASP A 177 7.64 6.82 -14.13
C ASP A 177 8.09 8.14 -14.78
N MET A 178 9.27 8.14 -15.41
CA MET A 178 9.84 9.35 -16.03
C MET A 178 8.91 9.89 -17.12
N GLY A 179 8.01 9.06 -17.69
CA GLY A 179 6.99 9.50 -18.65
C GLY A 179 5.92 10.37 -18.00
N ALA A 180 5.48 10.03 -16.78
CA ALA A 180 4.52 10.83 -16.01
C ALA A 180 5.15 12.15 -15.54
N MET A 181 6.42 12.13 -15.12
CA MET A 181 7.14 13.35 -14.74
C MET A 181 7.46 14.25 -15.94
N ALA A 182 7.82 13.68 -17.10
CA ALA A 182 8.05 14.43 -18.34
C ALA A 182 6.76 15.06 -18.90
N SER A 183 5.63 14.40 -18.76
CA SER A 183 4.32 14.95 -19.14
C SER A 183 3.85 16.05 -18.19
N MET A 184 4.22 15.95 -16.91
CA MET A 184 3.92 16.95 -15.87
C MET A 184 4.80 18.22 -16.04
N MET A 185 6.08 18.07 -16.40
CA MET A 185 6.98 19.19 -16.72
C MET A 185 6.64 19.92 -18.02
N ASN A 186 5.82 19.32 -18.89
CA ASN A 186 5.33 19.95 -20.13
C ASN A 186 4.00 20.70 -19.95
N ASN A 187 3.39 20.71 -18.76
CA ASN A 187 2.15 21.43 -18.49
C ASN A 187 2.46 22.87 -17.97
N PRO A 188 2.14 23.94 -18.72
CA PRO A 188 2.47 25.31 -18.33
C PRO A 188 1.82 25.74 -17.00
N GLN A 189 0.58 25.31 -16.75
CA GLN A 189 -0.13 25.61 -15.49
C GLN A 189 0.48 24.87 -14.30
N PHE A 190 0.99 23.66 -14.51
CA PHE A 190 1.70 22.92 -13.47
C PHE A 190 3.00 23.64 -13.11
N MET A 191 3.78 24.09 -14.10
CA MET A 191 5.05 24.76 -13.86
C MET A 191 4.86 26.11 -13.17
N GLU A 192 3.84 26.88 -13.55
CA GLU A 192 3.50 28.16 -12.90
C GLU A 192 3.02 27.97 -11.45
N THR A 193 2.16 26.96 -11.22
CA THR A 193 1.65 26.65 -9.87
C THR A 193 2.74 26.07 -8.98
N ALA A 194 3.56 25.17 -9.50
CA ALA A 194 4.71 24.60 -8.79
C ALA A 194 5.76 25.66 -8.48
N GLN A 195 6.02 26.61 -9.39
CA GLN A 195 6.95 27.71 -9.18
C GLN A 195 6.43 28.69 -8.12
N ARG A 196 5.12 28.99 -8.10
CA ARG A 196 4.49 29.78 -7.04
C ARG A 196 4.55 29.09 -5.67
N MET A 197 4.42 27.77 -5.64
CA MET A 197 4.56 26.98 -4.41
C MET A 197 6.02 26.88 -3.95
N MET A 198 6.99 26.64 -4.83
CA MET A 198 8.41 26.63 -4.46
C MET A 198 8.93 27.99 -3.98
N GLN A 199 8.36 29.10 -4.48
CA GLN A 199 8.68 30.44 -4.00
C GLN A 199 8.05 30.77 -2.64
N ASN A 200 7.14 29.93 -2.13
CA ASN A 200 6.56 30.09 -0.80
C ASN A 200 7.49 29.44 0.26
N PRO A 201 8.11 30.24 1.17
CA PRO A 201 9.03 29.72 2.18
C PRO A 201 8.38 28.66 3.10
N GLU A 202 7.08 28.80 3.37
CA GLU A 202 6.33 27.87 4.22
C GLU A 202 6.07 26.54 3.50
N PHE A 203 5.82 26.57 2.19
CA PHE A 203 5.67 25.36 1.39
C PHE A 203 7.00 24.62 1.27
N SER A 204 8.12 25.34 1.09
CA SER A 204 9.45 24.73 1.11
C SER A 204 9.77 24.10 2.47
N GLN A 205 9.33 24.71 3.58
CA GLN A 205 9.45 24.12 4.91
C GLN A 205 8.53 22.91 5.10
N MET A 206 7.31 22.96 4.58
CA MET A 206 6.35 21.85 4.60
C MET A 206 6.87 20.65 3.82
N VAL A 207 7.39 20.86 2.60
CA VAL A 207 8.04 19.82 1.80
C VAL A 207 9.32 19.34 2.46
N GLY A 208 10.10 20.21 3.11
CA GLY A 208 11.29 19.82 3.88
C GLY A 208 10.96 18.97 5.12
N ASN A 209 9.91 19.32 5.86
CA ASN A 209 9.39 18.58 7.01
C ASN A 209 8.74 17.25 6.57
N MET A 210 8.11 17.22 5.41
CA MET A 210 7.59 16.00 4.79
C MET A 210 8.74 15.12 4.32
N ALA A 211 9.73 15.66 3.62
CA ALA A 211 10.90 14.91 3.15
C ALA A 211 11.77 14.40 4.31
N SER A 212 11.86 15.12 5.43
CA SER A 212 12.55 14.60 6.63
C SER A 212 11.75 13.51 7.33
N ARG A 213 10.41 13.60 7.35
CA ARG A 213 9.52 12.59 7.93
C ARG A 213 9.25 11.38 7.04
N PHE A 214 9.39 11.51 5.72
CA PHE A 214 9.07 10.48 4.72
C PHE A 214 10.28 10.03 3.87
N GLY A 215 11.39 10.79 3.85
CA GLY A 215 12.52 10.57 2.95
C GLY A 215 13.68 9.75 3.55
N GLN A 216 13.77 9.59 4.87
CA GLN A 216 14.69 8.63 5.49
C GLN A 216 13.93 7.36 5.84
N SER A 217 13.82 6.46 4.87
CA SER A 217 13.09 5.18 4.96
C SER A 217 11.60 5.40 5.22
N GLY A 218 10.74 5.07 4.24
CA GLY A 218 9.30 5.31 4.30
C GLY A 218 8.71 5.13 5.71
N MET A 219 7.92 6.11 6.13
CA MET A 219 7.33 6.20 7.47
C MET A 219 6.75 4.82 7.88
N ASP A 220 7.28 4.25 8.96
CA ASP A 220 6.87 2.93 9.46
C ASP A 220 5.34 2.88 9.65
N PRO A 221 4.66 1.79 9.30
CA PRO A 221 3.23 1.61 9.53
C PRO A 221 2.74 1.98 10.94
N MET A 222 3.57 1.80 11.98
CA MET A 222 3.26 2.26 13.34
C MET A 222 3.25 3.79 13.46
N GLN A 223 4.17 4.49 12.79
CA GLN A 223 4.18 5.95 12.76
C GLN A 223 2.99 6.48 11.95
N MET A 224 2.58 5.79 10.88
CA MET A 224 1.38 6.14 10.12
C MET A 224 0.08 5.83 10.88
N ALA A 225 0.03 4.72 11.63
CA ALA A 225 -1.11 4.38 12.49
C ALA A 225 -1.23 5.37 13.66
N ASN A 226 -0.10 5.74 14.27
CA ASN A 226 -0.03 6.73 15.34
C ASN A 226 -0.36 8.14 14.83
N LEU A 227 0.07 8.48 13.61
CA LEU A 227 -0.37 9.70 12.92
C LEU A 227 -1.87 9.66 12.63
N GLY A 228 -2.38 8.51 12.17
CA GLY A 228 -3.80 8.29 11.91
C GLY A 228 -4.67 8.33 13.17
N SER A 229 -4.13 8.00 14.35
CA SER A 229 -4.80 8.21 15.64
C SER A 229 -4.67 9.65 16.12
N GLN A 230 -3.51 10.29 15.94
CA GLN A 230 -3.30 11.71 16.26
C GLN A 230 -4.14 12.65 15.37
N MET A 231 -4.46 12.24 14.15
CA MET A 231 -5.41 12.97 13.29
C MET A 231 -6.88 12.78 13.73
N ARG A 232 -7.18 11.81 14.60
CA ARG A 232 -8.52 11.59 15.17
C ARG A 232 -8.72 12.30 16.50
N GLU A 233 -7.65 12.56 17.23
CA GLU A 233 -7.70 13.24 18.53
C GLU A 233 -7.43 14.74 18.35
N ALA A 234 -8.39 15.57 18.74
CA ALA A 234 -8.19 17.01 18.84
C ALA A 234 -7.57 17.35 20.20
N ASP A 235 -6.64 18.29 20.25
CA ASP A 235 -6.10 18.83 21.50
C ASP A 235 -7.14 19.68 22.25
N ALA A 236 -6.79 20.16 23.46
CA ALA A 236 -7.69 20.95 24.30
C ALA A 236 -8.19 22.24 23.63
N GLU A 237 -7.51 22.69 22.56
CA GLU A 237 -7.85 23.86 21.76
C GLU A 237 -8.63 23.49 20.49
N GLY A 238 -8.96 22.21 20.29
CA GLY A 238 -9.73 21.72 19.14
C GLY A 238 -8.90 21.54 17.86
N ASN A 239 -7.58 21.51 17.96
CA ASN A 239 -6.68 21.33 16.81
C ASN A 239 -6.29 19.87 16.64
N VAL A 240 -6.19 19.43 15.40
CA VAL A 240 -5.66 18.12 15.00
C VAL A 240 -4.24 18.25 14.49
N THR A 241 -3.41 17.25 14.79
CA THR A 241 -2.02 17.21 14.30
C THR A 241 -1.97 16.43 12.99
N THR A 242 -1.47 17.07 11.94
CA THR A 242 -1.32 16.48 10.60
C THR A 242 0.17 16.44 10.23
N PRO A 243 0.57 15.69 9.19
CA PRO A 243 1.96 15.71 8.68
C PRO A 243 2.50 17.09 8.33
N PHE A 244 1.59 18.04 8.09
CA PHE A 244 1.89 19.37 7.58
C PHE A 244 1.86 20.44 8.67
N GLY A 245 1.42 20.09 9.90
CA GLY A 245 1.27 21.02 11.03
C GLY A 245 -0.06 20.83 11.78
N LYS A 246 -0.41 21.78 12.64
CA LYS A 246 -1.70 21.79 13.36
C LYS A 246 -2.75 22.58 12.58
N MET A 247 -4.01 22.14 12.67
CA MET A 247 -5.16 22.85 12.11
C MET A 247 -6.43 22.57 12.90
N LYS A 248 -7.48 23.39 12.73
CA LYS A 248 -8.77 23.12 13.39
C LYS A 248 -9.42 21.87 12.82
N ARG A 249 -10.01 21.06 13.70
CA ARG A 249 -10.73 19.84 13.30
C ARG A 249 -11.83 20.12 12.28
N GLU A 250 -12.57 21.20 12.49
CA GLU A 250 -13.67 21.63 11.63
C GLU A 250 -13.21 21.95 10.20
N GLU A 251 -12.02 22.52 10.05
CA GLU A 251 -11.42 22.83 8.75
C GLU A 251 -10.96 21.55 8.04
N LEU A 252 -10.35 20.62 8.77
CA LEU A 252 -9.99 19.30 8.23
C LEU A 252 -11.23 18.54 7.74
N ASP A 253 -12.30 18.53 8.53
CA ASP A 253 -13.57 17.89 8.18
C ASP A 253 -14.22 18.57 6.96
N GLY A 254 -14.14 19.91 6.88
CA GLY A 254 -14.59 20.68 5.71
C GLY A 254 -13.84 20.31 4.43
N ILE A 255 -12.51 20.18 4.49
CA ILE A 255 -11.68 19.76 3.37
C ILE A 255 -12.02 18.33 2.95
N GLN A 256 -12.11 17.39 3.90
CA GLN A 256 -12.51 16.01 3.61
C GLN A 256 -13.90 15.92 2.96
N GLN A 257 -14.87 16.69 3.45
CA GLN A 257 -16.19 16.76 2.83
C GLN A 257 -16.16 17.38 1.43
N SER A 258 -15.31 18.38 1.18
CA SER A 258 -15.13 18.93 -0.16
C SER A 258 -14.62 17.87 -1.15
N MET A 259 -13.68 17.02 -0.71
CA MET A 259 -13.19 15.88 -1.50
C MET A 259 -14.26 14.85 -1.79
N LEU A 260 -15.14 14.58 -0.82
CA LEU A 260 -16.25 13.63 -1.00
C LEU A 260 -17.34 14.16 -1.93
N LYS A 261 -17.50 15.48 -2.06
CA LYS A 261 -18.49 16.09 -2.96
C LYS A 261 -18.00 16.14 -4.40
N ASP A 262 -16.70 16.33 -4.61
CA ASP A 262 -16.11 16.37 -5.94
C ASP A 262 -15.88 14.95 -6.51
N PRO A 263 -16.33 14.64 -7.74
CA PRO A 263 -16.08 13.33 -8.37
C PRO A 263 -14.58 12.97 -8.47
N ARG A 264 -13.70 13.93 -8.78
CA ARG A 264 -12.25 13.72 -8.85
C ARG A 264 -11.66 13.52 -7.47
N GLY A 265 -12.13 14.29 -6.49
CA GLY A 265 -11.73 14.12 -5.09
C GLY A 265 -12.08 12.73 -4.53
N ARG A 266 -13.27 12.20 -4.88
CA ARG A 266 -13.69 10.85 -4.48
C ARG A 266 -12.82 9.77 -5.09
N GLU A 267 -12.55 9.84 -6.40
CA GLU A 267 -11.68 8.90 -7.11
C GLU A 267 -10.29 8.82 -6.45
N ILE A 268 -9.70 9.98 -6.17
CA ILE A 268 -8.38 10.07 -5.52
C ILE A 268 -8.44 9.49 -4.11
N MET A 269 -9.47 9.82 -3.31
CA MET A 269 -9.63 9.28 -1.96
C MET A 269 -9.83 7.76 -1.95
N GLU A 270 -10.55 7.21 -2.91
CA GLU A 270 -10.74 5.77 -3.06
C GLU A 270 -9.43 5.07 -3.47
N ASP A 271 -8.69 5.65 -4.42
CA ASP A 271 -7.38 5.14 -4.85
C ASP A 271 -6.36 5.18 -3.70
N VAL A 272 -6.26 6.30 -2.97
CA VAL A 272 -5.40 6.43 -1.78
C VAL A 272 -5.81 5.48 -0.66
N ARG A 273 -7.12 5.23 -0.47
CA ARG A 273 -7.60 4.25 0.51
C ARG A 273 -7.25 2.82 0.11
N ALA A 274 -7.32 2.50 -1.18
CA ALA A 274 -7.05 1.16 -1.69
C ALA A 274 -5.54 0.86 -1.78
N ASN A 275 -4.74 1.85 -2.17
CA ASN A 275 -3.34 1.70 -2.59
C ASN A 275 -2.34 2.48 -1.73
N GLY A 276 -2.81 3.15 -0.67
CA GLY A 276 -1.99 3.79 0.35
C GLY A 276 -1.14 4.97 -0.16
N TYR A 277 0.03 5.16 0.46
CA TYR A 277 0.90 6.29 0.21
C TYR A 277 1.45 6.36 -1.23
N GLY A 278 1.62 5.22 -1.90
CA GLY A 278 2.04 5.17 -3.30
C GLY A 278 1.04 5.86 -4.23
N ALA A 279 -0.26 5.65 -4.01
CA ALA A 279 -1.31 6.36 -4.73
C ALA A 279 -1.38 7.84 -4.35
N PHE A 280 -1.14 8.20 -3.09
CA PHE A 280 -1.08 9.62 -2.69
C PHE A 280 0.02 10.37 -3.46
N MET A 281 1.22 9.78 -3.56
CA MET A 281 2.35 10.38 -4.29
C MET A 281 2.07 10.55 -5.80
N LYS A 282 1.32 9.62 -6.39
CA LYS A 282 0.85 9.71 -7.79
C LYS A 282 0.00 10.96 -8.05
N TYR A 283 -0.79 11.41 -7.07
CA TYR A 283 -1.68 12.56 -7.21
C TYR A 283 -1.13 13.88 -6.68
N MET A 284 0.10 13.92 -6.15
CA MET A 284 0.68 15.16 -5.63
C MET A 284 0.77 16.28 -6.67
N GLY A 285 0.89 15.96 -7.97
CA GLY A 285 0.85 16.95 -9.05
C GLY A 285 -0.49 17.07 -9.76
N ASP A 286 -1.55 16.44 -9.25
CA ASP A 286 -2.90 16.61 -9.78
C ASP A 286 -3.42 18.02 -9.47
N PRO A 287 -3.95 18.79 -10.45
CA PRO A 287 -4.44 20.15 -10.24
C PRO A 287 -5.47 20.26 -9.10
N TYR A 288 -6.33 19.25 -8.95
CA TYR A 288 -7.33 19.21 -7.88
C TYR A 288 -6.66 19.08 -6.50
N VAL A 289 -5.65 18.21 -6.40
CA VAL A 289 -4.88 18.02 -5.16
C VAL A 289 -4.05 19.26 -4.85
N MET A 290 -3.46 19.91 -5.84
CA MET A 290 -2.70 21.15 -5.66
C MET A 290 -3.57 22.30 -5.16
N GLU A 291 -4.78 22.47 -5.72
CA GLU A 291 -5.75 23.45 -5.23
C GLU A 291 -6.18 23.12 -3.79
N MET A 292 -6.41 21.84 -3.49
CA MET A 292 -6.73 21.38 -2.15
C MET A 292 -5.60 21.63 -1.16
N MET A 293 -4.35 21.34 -1.52
CA MET A 293 -3.18 21.58 -0.68
C MET A 293 -2.99 23.07 -0.39
N THR A 294 -3.35 23.94 -1.34
CA THR A 294 -3.36 25.39 -1.12
C THR A 294 -4.42 25.80 -0.09
N LYS A 295 -5.63 25.22 -0.15
CA LYS A 295 -6.68 25.43 0.86
C LYS A 295 -6.25 24.89 2.22
N PHE A 296 -5.62 23.71 2.22
CA PHE A 296 -5.08 23.08 3.42
C PHE A 296 -4.04 23.98 4.09
N GLN A 297 -3.09 24.53 3.33
CA GLN A 297 -2.08 25.47 3.83
C GLN A 297 -2.71 26.73 4.45
N GLY A 298 -3.75 27.29 3.83
CA GLY A 298 -4.44 28.48 4.35
C GLY A 298 -5.14 28.28 5.71
N SER A 299 -5.34 27.02 6.12
CA SER A 299 -5.98 26.61 7.38
C SER A 299 -4.99 26.10 8.43
N MET A 300 -3.69 26.18 8.17
CA MET A 300 -2.66 25.76 9.12
C MET A 300 -2.26 26.92 10.04
N HIS A 301 -1.98 26.62 11.31
CA HIS A 301 -1.50 27.59 12.31
C HIS A 301 -0.33 27.02 13.14
#